data_AF-A0A482EAV8-F1
#
_entry.id   AF-A0A482EAV8-F1
#
_cell.length_a   1.000
_cell.length_b   1.000
_cell.length_c   1.000
_cell.angle_alpha   90.00
_cell.angle_beta   90.00
_cell.angle_gamma   90.00
#
_symmetry.space_group_name_H-M   'P 1'
#
loop_
_entity.id
_entity.type
_entity.pdbx_description
1 polymer ?
#
loop_
_entity_poly.entity_id
_entity_poly.type
_entity_poly.pdbx_seq_one_letter_code
_entity_poly.pdbx_strand_id
1 'polypeptide(L)'
;MKDKKIKLNIKSSFFKWNESLLLFDIAFIVHVAYFKFWNLNKVFLNVSSLVFLNVSSLVFLNVSSLVVLFILIFFYNVDLIILNSLLVGEDFKFILLIPIKIYNNDIIKLDLNSSARSARAMDQAQPLVALDPLFITGFTDGEGTFTISITKDNRERKTTRRLLNNIDREIFSVHPSFSISLNYKDHDLIKNIHSYFKVGKIKNDLSNNAITFYVNSIEDLSNIIIPFFDNNSLITQKQADFLLFKSAVELINKGEHLTKEGIEKLINIKASMNKGLSDKLKKNFPNFIPVVRPIVTNQEIKDANWLAGFTTGEGSFYIRTKKAETEKSINRVSFFFSIVQSNRDRLLISNISKYLNCGTISNNTKYTQFRVTKFEDIDEKIISFFHKYSLHGIKKLNFEDFCVVMAMVKSKVHLTFEGFEKIEKIISGMNLKRK
;
A
#
# COMPACT_ATOMS: atom_id res chain seq x y z
N MET A 1 83.59 -15.24 -32.35
CA MET A 1 83.56 -14.76 -30.95
C MET A 1 82.73 -15.73 -30.12
N LYS A 2 83.38 -16.36 -29.13
CA LYS A 2 82.85 -16.90 -27.85
C LYS A 2 81.52 -17.68 -27.88
N ASP A 3 81.56 -19.02 -27.76
CA ASP A 3 81.44 -19.78 -26.48
C ASP A 3 80.01 -19.70 -25.89
N LYS A 4 79.31 -20.73 -25.40
CA LYS A 4 79.43 -22.20 -25.26
C LYS A 4 78.18 -22.62 -24.45
N LYS A 5 77.52 -23.76 -24.78
CA LYS A 5 76.78 -24.77 -23.94
C LYS A 5 76.06 -24.29 -22.63
N ILE A 6 74.88 -24.80 -22.24
CA ILE A 6 74.57 -26.19 -21.85
C ILE A 6 73.03 -26.37 -21.75
N LYS A 7 72.52 -27.51 -22.24
CA LYS A 7 71.20 -28.10 -21.92
C LYS A 7 71.24 -28.75 -20.54
N LEU A 8 70.21 -28.59 -19.70
CA LEU A 8 69.84 -29.60 -18.70
C LEU A 8 68.31 -29.64 -18.51
N ASN A 9 67.79 -30.85 -18.72
CA ASN A 9 66.43 -31.31 -18.42
C ASN A 9 66.15 -31.26 -16.92
N ILE A 10 64.95 -30.81 -16.53
CA ILE A 10 64.28 -31.34 -15.34
C ILE A 10 62.85 -31.72 -15.75
N LYS A 11 62.59 -33.04 -15.75
CA LYS A 11 61.25 -33.62 -15.70
C LYS A 11 60.65 -33.28 -14.33
N SER A 12 59.42 -32.79 -14.28
CA SER A 12 58.51 -33.11 -13.18
C SER A 12 57.29 -33.83 -13.74
N SER A 13 57.32 -35.14 -13.52
CA SER A 13 56.24 -36.09 -13.68
C SER A 13 55.10 -35.80 -12.72
N PHE A 14 53.87 -36.03 -13.19
CA PHE A 14 52.74 -36.63 -12.47
C PHE A 14 52.56 -36.31 -10.97
N PHE A 15 51.42 -35.71 -10.62
CA PHE A 15 50.38 -36.40 -9.85
C PHE A 15 49.05 -35.64 -10.01
N LYS A 16 48.11 -36.19 -10.79
CA LYS A 16 46.69 -35.83 -10.67
C LYS A 16 46.26 -36.27 -9.28
N TRP A 17 45.93 -35.33 -8.41
CA TRP A 17 45.26 -35.65 -7.16
C TRP A 17 43.86 -36.15 -7.47
N ASN A 18 43.59 -37.39 -7.06
CA ASN A 18 42.31 -38.05 -7.24
C ASN A 18 41.37 -37.44 -6.19
N GLU A 19 40.33 -36.70 -6.61
CA GLU A 19 39.31 -36.12 -5.71
C GLU A 19 38.65 -37.17 -4.80
N SER A 20 38.69 -38.44 -5.22
CA SER A 20 38.25 -39.60 -4.46
C SER A 20 39.10 -39.92 -3.22
N LEU A 21 40.40 -39.56 -3.19
CA LEU A 21 41.24 -39.77 -1.99
C LEU A 21 40.92 -38.73 -0.91
N LEU A 22 40.69 -37.46 -1.31
CA LEU A 22 40.37 -36.38 -0.39
C LEU A 22 39.01 -36.60 0.30
N LEU A 23 38.04 -37.14 -0.44
CA LEU A 23 36.74 -37.55 0.10
C LEU A 23 36.85 -38.74 1.07
N PHE A 24 37.78 -39.67 0.82
CA PHE A 24 38.03 -40.82 1.70
C PHE A 24 38.69 -40.38 3.02
N ASP A 25 39.64 -39.45 2.96
CA ASP A 25 40.33 -38.91 4.14
C ASP A 25 39.38 -38.10 5.04
N ILE A 26 38.48 -37.30 4.45
CA ILE A 26 37.45 -36.56 5.21
C ILE A 26 36.42 -37.52 5.81
N ALA A 27 35.97 -38.54 5.06
CA ALA A 27 35.06 -39.55 5.57
C ALA A 27 35.67 -40.35 6.74
N PHE A 28 36.97 -40.67 6.66
CA PHE A 28 37.70 -41.36 7.72
C PHE A 28 37.86 -40.49 8.97
N ILE A 29 38.18 -39.20 8.83
CA ILE A 29 38.27 -38.26 9.96
C ILE A 29 36.91 -38.09 10.65
N VAL A 30 35.83 -37.99 9.88
CA VAL A 30 34.46 -37.94 10.42
C VAL A 30 34.08 -39.23 11.13
N HIS A 31 34.47 -40.40 10.60
CA HIS A 31 34.22 -41.69 11.23
C HIS A 31 35.00 -41.87 12.54
N VAL A 32 36.26 -41.44 12.59
CA VAL A 32 37.09 -41.49 13.82
C VAL A 32 36.58 -40.51 14.88
N ALA A 33 36.11 -39.33 14.48
CA ALA A 33 35.47 -38.38 15.38
C ALA A 33 34.13 -38.92 15.94
N TYR A 34 33.32 -39.57 15.08
CA TYR A 34 32.07 -40.23 15.46
C TYR A 34 32.31 -41.39 16.45
N PHE A 35 33.34 -42.21 16.22
CA PHE A 35 33.68 -43.34 17.09
C PHE A 35 34.22 -42.90 18.47
N LYS A 36 35.04 -41.83 18.53
CA LYS A 36 35.49 -41.25 19.80
C LYS A 36 34.35 -40.61 20.59
N PHE A 37 33.41 -39.94 19.91
CA PHE A 37 32.25 -39.32 20.54
C PHE A 37 31.25 -40.35 21.06
N TRP A 38 31.09 -41.48 20.36
CA TRP A 38 30.24 -42.58 20.82
C TRP A 38 30.81 -43.29 22.07
N ASN A 39 32.12 -43.47 22.15
CA ASN A 39 32.76 -44.06 23.34
C ASN A 39 32.75 -43.12 24.57
N LEU A 40 32.78 -41.81 24.38
CA LEU A 40 32.62 -40.84 25.48
C LEU A 40 31.21 -40.89 26.11
N ASN A 41 30.19 -41.24 25.33
CA ASN A 41 28.81 -41.38 25.80
C ASN A 41 28.51 -42.75 26.47
N LYS A 42 29.41 -43.74 26.36
CA LYS A 42 29.25 -45.03 27.07
C LYS A 42 29.67 -44.99 28.54
N VAL A 43 30.42 -43.97 28.97
CA VAL A 43 30.89 -43.83 30.36
C VAL A 43 29.82 -43.21 31.27
N PHE A 44 28.77 -42.60 30.69
CA PHE A 44 27.63 -42.06 31.42
C PHE A 44 26.35 -42.65 30.88
N LEU A 45 25.87 -43.74 31.47
CA LEU A 45 24.45 -44.02 31.72
C LEU A 45 24.28 -45.44 32.26
N ASN A 46 24.00 -45.52 33.54
CA ASN A 46 23.43 -46.70 34.18
C ASN A 46 21.95 -46.38 34.46
N VAL A 47 21.09 -47.27 33.98
CA VAL A 47 19.67 -47.50 34.33
C VAL A 47 18.63 -46.39 33.99
N SER A 48 17.64 -46.81 33.19
CA SER A 48 16.33 -46.19 32.85
C SER A 48 16.31 -45.15 31.72
N SER A 49 16.07 -45.57 30.47
CA SER A 49 15.55 -44.68 29.40
C SER A 49 15.30 -45.38 28.05
N LEU A 50 14.34 -46.30 27.95
CA LEU A 50 13.88 -46.76 26.62
C LEU A 50 12.98 -45.72 25.90
N VAL A 51 12.47 -44.72 26.62
CA VAL A 51 11.59 -43.67 26.05
C VAL A 51 12.36 -42.42 25.59
N PHE A 52 13.51 -42.11 26.21
CA PHE A 52 14.35 -40.97 25.82
C PHE A 52 15.17 -41.25 24.55
N LEU A 53 15.44 -42.52 24.24
CA LEU A 53 16.21 -42.93 23.05
C LEU A 53 15.45 -42.62 21.74
N ASN A 54 14.12 -42.67 21.71
CA ASN A 54 13.35 -42.44 20.48
C ASN A 54 13.08 -40.95 20.19
N VAL A 55 13.02 -40.10 21.21
CA VAL A 55 12.82 -38.64 21.02
C VAL A 55 14.14 -37.93 20.73
N SER A 56 15.24 -38.34 21.41
CA SER A 56 16.56 -37.74 21.18
C SER A 56 17.11 -38.09 19.80
N SER A 57 16.94 -39.31 19.31
CA SER A 57 17.38 -39.74 17.97
C SER A 57 16.64 -39.00 16.84
N LEU A 58 15.32 -38.80 16.98
CA LEU A 58 14.52 -38.06 16.00
C LEU A 58 14.85 -36.56 15.95
N VAL A 59 15.17 -35.97 17.11
CA VAL A 59 15.62 -34.57 17.20
C VAL A 59 17.05 -34.41 16.66
N PHE A 60 17.94 -35.37 16.93
CA PHE A 60 19.32 -35.35 16.41
C PHE A 60 19.40 -35.56 14.89
N LEU A 61 18.54 -36.40 14.31
CA LEU A 61 18.42 -36.58 12.86
C LEU A 61 17.98 -35.28 12.17
N ASN A 62 17.09 -34.50 12.77
CA ASN A 62 16.65 -33.22 12.21
C ASN A 62 17.71 -32.12 12.29
N VAL A 63 18.46 -32.03 13.41
CA VAL A 63 19.51 -31.02 13.57
C VAL A 63 20.73 -31.32 12.69
N SER A 64 21.13 -32.58 12.57
CA SER A 64 22.24 -32.98 11.68
C SER A 64 21.93 -32.72 10.21
N SER A 65 20.70 -32.98 9.77
CA SER A 65 20.24 -32.71 8.41
C SER A 65 20.24 -31.20 8.08
N LEU A 66 19.82 -30.35 9.02
CA LEU A 66 19.84 -28.89 8.87
C LEU A 66 21.26 -28.31 8.82
N VAL A 67 22.19 -28.86 9.61
CA VAL A 67 23.60 -28.45 9.59
C VAL A 67 24.27 -28.84 8.27
N VAL A 68 23.98 -30.03 7.73
CA VAL A 68 24.47 -30.45 6.41
C VAL A 68 23.89 -29.56 5.30
N LEU A 69 22.60 -29.22 5.37
CA LEU A 69 21.97 -28.28 4.43
C LEU A 69 22.62 -26.90 4.47
N PHE A 70 22.92 -26.40 5.67
CA PHE A 70 23.57 -25.12 5.88
C PHE A 70 25.01 -25.12 5.32
N ILE A 71 25.76 -26.20 5.53
CA ILE A 71 27.11 -26.37 4.98
C ILE A 71 27.07 -26.43 3.44
N LEU A 72 26.11 -27.15 2.85
CA LEU A 72 25.98 -27.24 1.39
C LEU A 72 25.63 -25.90 0.73
N ILE A 73 24.74 -25.13 1.34
CA ILE A 73 24.36 -23.79 0.84
C ILE A 73 25.53 -22.81 1.02
N PHE A 74 26.20 -22.83 2.18
CA PHE A 74 27.20 -21.82 2.53
C PHE A 74 28.56 -22.05 1.86
N PHE A 75 29.00 -23.30 1.70
CA PHE A 75 30.33 -23.60 1.16
C PHE A 75 30.33 -23.94 -0.34
N TYR A 76 29.22 -24.41 -0.90
CA TYR A 76 29.20 -24.92 -2.28
C TYR A 76 28.33 -24.12 -3.26
N ASN A 77 27.71 -23.01 -2.83
CA ASN A 77 26.86 -22.15 -3.68
C ASN A 77 25.84 -22.94 -4.52
N VAL A 78 25.23 -23.97 -3.92
CA VAL A 78 24.26 -24.80 -4.63
C VAL A 78 22.93 -24.05 -4.74
N ASP A 79 22.46 -23.85 -5.97
CA ASP A 79 21.16 -23.22 -6.24
C ASP A 79 20.01 -23.97 -5.55
N LEU A 80 19.18 -23.22 -4.82
CA LEU A 80 18.01 -23.71 -4.06
C LEU A 80 17.01 -24.51 -4.90
N ILE A 81 17.00 -24.29 -6.22
CA ILE A 81 16.13 -24.98 -7.18
C ILE A 81 16.56 -26.45 -7.35
N ILE A 82 17.87 -26.75 -7.29
CA ILE A 82 18.40 -28.11 -7.42
C ILE A 82 18.11 -28.91 -6.14
N LEU A 83 18.20 -28.27 -4.97
CA LEU A 83 17.86 -28.90 -3.68
C LEU A 83 16.40 -29.38 -3.61
N ASN A 84 15.48 -28.61 -4.21
CA ASN A 84 14.06 -28.90 -4.20
C ASN A 84 13.72 -30.17 -5.02
N SER A 85 14.58 -30.57 -5.95
CA SER A 85 14.42 -31.78 -6.77
C SER A 85 14.92 -33.06 -6.09
N LEU A 86 15.75 -32.95 -5.05
CA LEU A 86 16.33 -34.08 -4.31
C LEU A 86 15.51 -34.51 -3.08
N LEU A 87 14.56 -33.70 -2.62
CA LEU A 87 13.79 -33.92 -1.38
C LEU A 87 12.36 -34.44 -1.61
N VAL A 88 12.11 -35.14 -2.72
CA VAL A 88 10.81 -35.79 -2.96
C VAL A 88 10.80 -37.17 -2.29
N GLY A 89 10.54 -37.17 -0.99
CA GLY A 89 10.10 -38.33 -0.20
C GLY A 89 8.93 -37.89 0.69
N GLU A 90 7.88 -38.70 0.78
CA GLU A 90 6.51 -38.28 1.16
C GLU A 90 6.30 -37.70 2.58
N ASP A 91 7.32 -37.54 3.43
CA ASP A 91 7.11 -37.15 4.84
C ASP A 91 7.45 -35.69 5.20
N PHE A 92 7.82 -34.81 4.25
CA PHE A 92 8.28 -33.43 4.55
C PHE A 92 7.40 -32.30 4.02
N LYS A 93 6.08 -32.39 4.19
CA LYS A 93 5.14 -31.33 3.73
C LYS A 93 4.94 -30.13 4.67
N PHE A 94 5.64 -30.04 5.82
CA PHE A 94 5.27 -29.08 6.87
C PHE A 94 6.23 -27.93 7.18
N ILE A 95 7.34 -27.75 6.46
CA ILE A 95 8.27 -26.67 6.80
C ILE A 95 8.78 -25.99 5.53
N LEU A 96 8.09 -24.94 5.06
CA LEU A 96 8.68 -23.76 4.38
C LEU A 96 7.58 -22.82 3.86
N LEU A 97 7.01 -22.01 4.76
CA LEU A 97 6.32 -20.77 4.40
C LEU A 97 6.71 -19.67 5.40
N ILE A 98 7.97 -19.21 5.32
CA ILE A 98 8.39 -17.92 5.87
C ILE A 98 9.25 -17.24 4.80
N PRO A 99 8.84 -16.08 4.24
CA PRO A 99 9.71 -15.33 3.37
C PRO A 99 10.75 -14.61 4.23
N ILE A 100 11.99 -15.11 4.24
CA ILE A 100 13.14 -14.39 4.81
C ILE A 100 13.64 -13.40 3.76
N LYS A 101 13.43 -12.11 4.01
CA LYS A 101 14.03 -11.03 3.23
C LYS A 101 15.46 -10.81 3.75
N ILE A 102 16.46 -11.30 3.03
CA ILE A 102 17.88 -11.09 3.35
C ILE A 102 18.26 -9.67 2.90
N TYR A 103 18.68 -8.83 3.84
CA TYR A 103 19.39 -7.58 3.56
C TYR A 103 20.83 -7.92 3.20
N ASN A 104 21.23 -7.66 1.95
CA ASN A 104 22.64 -7.70 1.56
C ASN A 104 23.39 -6.56 2.24
N ASN A 105 24.39 -6.91 3.05
CA ASN A 105 25.41 -5.99 3.55
C ASN A 105 26.47 -5.81 2.47
N ASP A 106 26.35 -4.77 1.65
CA ASP A 106 27.46 -4.31 0.83
C ASP A 106 28.41 -3.46 1.71
N ILE A 107 29.57 -4.03 2.00
CA ILE A 107 30.70 -3.33 2.61
C ILE A 107 31.29 -2.40 1.55
N ILE A 108 30.89 -1.13 1.58
CA ILE A 108 31.55 -0.07 0.82
C ILE A 108 32.84 0.31 1.56
N LYS A 109 33.99 0.01 0.95
CA LYS A 109 35.27 0.61 1.32
C LYS A 109 35.17 2.13 1.10
N LEU A 110 35.21 2.89 2.18
CA LEU A 110 35.38 4.34 2.18
C LEU A 110 36.79 4.69 1.72
N ASP A 111 36.91 5.18 0.48
CA ASP A 111 38.11 5.86 0.01
C ASP A 111 37.99 7.34 0.41
N LEU A 112 38.67 7.71 1.49
CA LEU A 112 38.79 9.07 2.00
C LEU A 112 39.85 9.80 1.17
N ASN A 113 39.45 10.39 0.03
CA ASN A 113 40.03 11.60 -0.57
C ASN A 113 39.53 11.83 -2.01
N SER A 114 38.37 12.46 -2.18
CA SER A 114 38.17 13.40 -3.29
C SER A 114 37.13 14.44 -2.91
N SER A 115 37.64 15.64 -2.68
CA SER A 115 36.88 16.82 -2.31
C SER A 115 36.01 17.32 -3.47
N ALA A 116 34.79 17.73 -3.11
CA ALA A 116 33.94 18.70 -3.81
C ALA A 116 33.53 18.37 -5.27
N ARG A 117 32.48 17.55 -5.43
CA ARG A 117 31.41 17.69 -6.44
C ARG A 117 30.38 16.56 -6.28
N SER A 118 29.37 16.72 -5.43
CA SER A 118 28.18 15.85 -5.46
C SER A 118 26.91 16.57 -5.01
N ALA A 119 26.17 17.10 -5.98
CA ALA A 119 24.75 17.39 -5.83
C ALA A 119 24.04 16.80 -7.05
N ARG A 120 23.60 15.54 -6.90
CA ARG A 120 22.55 14.81 -7.65
C ARG A 120 22.74 13.32 -7.36
N ALA A 121 22.26 12.87 -6.20
CA ALA A 121 21.94 11.46 -6.02
C ALA A 121 20.66 11.19 -6.83
N MET A 122 20.76 10.27 -7.80
CA MET A 122 19.62 9.78 -8.58
C MET A 122 18.70 9.00 -7.64
N ASP A 123 17.48 9.49 -7.51
CA ASP A 123 16.36 8.79 -6.88
C ASP A 123 16.03 7.56 -7.73
N GLN A 124 16.32 6.35 -7.23
CA GLN A 124 15.89 5.12 -7.89
C GLN A 124 14.38 4.99 -7.69
N ALA A 125 13.60 5.41 -8.69
CA ALA A 125 12.15 5.36 -8.66
C ALA A 125 11.68 3.90 -8.49
N GLN A 126 10.90 3.66 -7.43
CA GLN A 126 10.17 2.40 -7.27
C GLN A 126 9.25 2.16 -8.49
N PRO A 127 9.15 0.93 -9.01
CA PRO A 127 8.29 0.64 -10.14
C PRO A 127 6.83 0.97 -9.80
N LEU A 128 6.18 1.75 -10.65
CA LEU A 128 4.79 2.16 -10.48
C LEU A 128 3.88 0.93 -10.50
N VAL A 129 2.97 0.86 -9.53
CA VAL A 129 2.04 -0.27 -9.39
C VAL A 129 0.82 0.01 -10.26
N ALA A 130 0.45 -0.95 -11.12
CA ALA A 130 -0.79 -0.87 -11.89
C ALA A 130 -2.00 -0.91 -10.93
N LEU A 131 -2.78 0.17 -10.91
CA LEU A 131 -3.99 0.28 -10.09
C LEU A 131 -5.19 -0.31 -10.82
N ASP A 132 -6.04 -1.02 -10.08
CA ASP A 132 -7.32 -1.50 -10.57
C ASP A 132 -8.29 -0.31 -10.80
N PRO A 133 -9.06 -0.28 -11.90
CA PRO A 133 -10.03 0.79 -12.15
C PRO A 133 -11.04 0.97 -11.01
N LEU A 134 -11.57 -0.12 -10.46
CA LEU A 134 -12.57 -0.07 -9.39
C LEU A 134 -11.94 0.35 -8.06
N PHE A 135 -10.66 0.05 -7.85
CA PHE A 135 -9.89 0.68 -6.76
C PHE A 135 -9.86 2.20 -6.91
N ILE A 136 -9.54 2.73 -8.09
CA ILE A 136 -9.52 4.18 -8.34
C ILE A 136 -10.92 4.78 -8.15
N THR A 137 -11.98 4.09 -8.58
CA THR A 137 -13.37 4.52 -8.37
C THR A 137 -13.71 4.60 -6.89
N GLY A 138 -13.43 3.55 -6.12
CA GLY A 138 -13.66 3.54 -4.67
C GLY A 138 -12.83 4.60 -3.94
N PHE A 139 -11.57 4.77 -4.32
CA PHE A 139 -10.72 5.80 -3.76
C PHE A 139 -11.22 7.21 -4.10
N THR A 140 -11.73 7.40 -5.32
CA THR A 140 -12.39 8.65 -5.75
C THR A 140 -13.66 8.91 -4.95
N ASP A 141 -14.46 7.88 -4.63
CA ASP A 141 -15.64 7.99 -3.78
C ASP A 141 -15.30 8.52 -2.36
N GLY A 142 -14.10 8.22 -1.85
CA GLY A 142 -13.56 8.84 -0.63
C GLY A 142 -12.98 10.24 -0.89
N GLU A 143 -11.88 10.32 -1.63
CA GLU A 143 -10.98 11.49 -1.65
C GLU A 143 -11.14 12.39 -2.88
N GLY A 144 -11.87 11.93 -3.89
CA GLY A 144 -12.05 12.65 -5.15
C GLY A 144 -13.02 13.81 -5.05
N THR A 145 -12.81 14.82 -5.89
CA THR A 145 -13.70 15.97 -6.01
C THR A 145 -13.89 16.38 -7.48
N PHE A 146 -15.14 16.61 -7.87
CA PHE A 146 -15.52 17.24 -9.14
C PHE A 146 -15.96 18.67 -8.87
N THR A 147 -15.36 19.64 -9.57
CA THR A 147 -15.61 21.06 -9.31
C THR A 147 -15.86 21.85 -10.59
N ILE A 148 -16.67 22.90 -10.45
CA ILE A 148 -16.79 23.96 -11.46
C ILE A 148 -16.46 25.27 -10.75
N SER A 149 -15.37 25.93 -11.15
CA SER A 149 -15.06 27.29 -10.72
C SER A 149 -15.60 28.28 -11.73
N ILE A 150 -16.31 29.30 -11.26
CA ILE A 150 -16.84 30.39 -12.09
C ILE A 150 -16.32 31.69 -11.48
N THR A 151 -15.53 32.42 -12.25
CA THR A 151 -14.85 33.64 -11.79
C THR A 151 -15.12 34.78 -12.75
N LYS A 152 -15.45 35.96 -12.22
CA LYS A 152 -15.50 37.19 -13.01
C LYS A 152 -14.12 37.47 -13.60
N ASP A 153 -14.05 37.65 -14.91
CA ASP A 153 -12.83 38.03 -15.61
C ASP A 153 -12.61 39.53 -15.44
N ASN A 154 -11.49 39.90 -14.83
CA ASN A 154 -11.13 41.29 -14.60
C ASN A 154 -10.28 41.87 -15.75
N ARG A 155 -10.01 41.09 -16.81
CA ARG A 155 -9.22 41.54 -17.95
C ARG A 155 -10.08 42.37 -18.90
N GLU A 156 -9.69 43.62 -19.14
CA GLU A 156 -10.08 44.35 -20.36
C GLU A 156 -9.53 43.60 -21.58
N ARG A 157 -10.25 42.60 -22.09
CA ARG A 157 -9.80 41.84 -23.26
C ARG A 157 -10.02 42.66 -24.53
N LYS A 158 -9.01 43.46 -24.91
CA LYS A 158 -8.86 44.15 -26.20
C LYS A 158 -8.62 43.16 -27.38
N THR A 159 -9.45 42.14 -27.53
CA THR A 159 -9.44 41.30 -28.75
C THR A 159 -10.59 41.70 -29.65
N THR A 160 -10.23 42.19 -30.83
CA THR A 160 -11.10 42.82 -31.86
C THR A 160 -12.33 42.00 -32.25
N ARG A 161 -12.29 40.67 -32.08
CA ARG A 161 -13.43 39.77 -32.37
C ARG A 161 -14.63 39.91 -31.43
N ARG A 162 -14.47 40.48 -30.22
CA ARG A 162 -15.57 40.59 -29.24
C ARG A 162 -16.23 41.97 -29.17
N LEU A 163 -15.64 42.98 -29.81
CA LEU A 163 -16.13 44.36 -29.83
C LEU A 163 -17.40 44.56 -30.69
N LEU A 164 -17.81 43.56 -31.48
CA LEU A 164 -18.86 43.73 -32.49
C LEU A 164 -20.30 43.83 -31.94
N ASN A 165 -20.60 43.39 -30.71
CA ASN A 165 -21.99 43.46 -30.21
C ASN A 165 -22.05 44.13 -28.84
N ASN A 166 -21.96 45.47 -28.80
CA ASN A 166 -22.25 46.34 -27.63
C ASN A 166 -23.19 45.70 -26.59
N ILE A 167 -22.63 44.94 -25.66
CA ILE A 167 -23.31 44.40 -24.49
C ILE A 167 -22.33 44.67 -23.37
N ASP A 168 -22.81 45.34 -22.33
CA ASP A 168 -22.12 45.50 -21.06
C ASP A 168 -21.85 44.11 -20.48
N ARG A 169 -20.64 43.60 -20.70
CA ARG A 169 -20.29 42.20 -20.51
C ARG A 169 -19.44 42.05 -19.27
N GLU A 170 -20.06 41.77 -18.13
CA GLU A 170 -19.36 40.99 -17.11
C GLU A 170 -19.05 39.61 -17.69
N ILE A 171 -17.81 39.42 -18.14
CA ILE A 171 -17.38 38.14 -18.71
C ILE A 171 -17.01 37.22 -17.55
N PHE A 172 -17.64 36.06 -17.44
CA PHE A 172 -17.25 35.02 -16.50
C PHE A 172 -16.35 34.00 -17.22
N SER A 173 -15.33 33.52 -16.52
CA SER A 173 -14.52 32.37 -16.94
C SER A 173 -14.95 31.15 -16.13
N VAL A 174 -15.06 30.01 -16.81
CA VAL A 174 -15.52 28.74 -16.23
C VAL A 174 -14.38 27.74 -16.32
N HIS A 175 -14.06 27.11 -15.18
CA HIS A 175 -12.96 26.16 -15.05
C HIS A 175 -13.46 24.90 -14.34
N PRO A 176 -13.88 23.86 -15.09
CA PRO A 176 -14.13 22.55 -14.51
C PRO A 176 -12.82 21.86 -14.12
N SER A 177 -12.82 21.11 -13.03
CA SER A 177 -11.68 20.28 -12.63
C SER A 177 -12.14 19.02 -11.89
N PHE A 178 -11.52 17.90 -12.22
CA PHE A 178 -11.43 16.72 -11.36
C PHE A 178 -10.14 16.80 -10.56
N SER A 179 -10.16 16.41 -9.28
CA SER A 179 -8.96 16.39 -8.45
C SER A 179 -9.04 15.40 -7.30
N ILE A 180 -7.88 14.87 -6.90
CA ILE A 180 -7.66 14.11 -5.66
C ILE A 180 -6.52 14.81 -4.93
N SER A 181 -6.75 15.25 -3.68
CA SER A 181 -5.76 15.93 -2.85
C SER A 181 -5.51 15.16 -1.57
N LEU A 182 -4.26 14.80 -1.31
CA LEU A 182 -3.85 14.01 -0.15
C LEU A 182 -2.75 14.72 0.62
N ASN A 183 -2.39 14.14 1.78
CA ASN A 183 -1.14 14.49 2.44
C ASN A 183 0.06 14.11 1.55
N TYR A 184 1.15 14.89 1.60
CA TYR A 184 2.34 14.66 0.78
C TYR A 184 2.96 13.26 0.99
N LYS A 185 2.76 12.63 2.16
CA LYS A 185 3.23 11.26 2.42
C LYS A 185 2.62 10.21 1.48
N ASP A 186 1.47 10.49 0.88
CA ASP A 186 0.82 9.65 -0.13
C ASP A 186 1.24 10.00 -1.58
N HIS A 187 2.38 10.68 -1.73
CA HIS A 187 2.90 11.10 -3.04
C HIS A 187 3.00 9.96 -4.07
N ASP A 188 3.43 8.76 -3.64
CA ASP A 188 3.56 7.61 -4.54
C ASP A 188 2.20 7.12 -5.02
N LEU A 189 1.16 7.19 -4.18
CA LEU A 189 -0.21 6.87 -4.58
C LEU A 189 -0.72 7.89 -5.62
N ILE A 190 -0.45 9.18 -5.43
CA ILE A 190 -0.76 10.21 -6.44
C ILE A 190 -0.02 9.96 -7.75
N LYS A 191 1.26 9.59 -7.72
CA LYS A 191 2.02 9.22 -8.93
C LYS A 191 1.44 8.00 -9.64
N ASN A 192 1.03 6.97 -8.90
CA ASN A 192 0.38 5.79 -9.47
C ASN A 192 -0.96 6.15 -10.15
N ILE A 193 -1.77 7.02 -9.52
CA ILE A 193 -3.04 7.51 -10.12
C ILE A 193 -2.76 8.34 -11.39
N HIS A 194 -1.76 9.23 -11.36
CA HIS A 194 -1.37 10.01 -12.53
C HIS A 194 -0.87 9.11 -13.67
N SER A 195 -0.07 8.09 -13.34
CA SER A 195 0.41 7.10 -14.31
C SER A 195 -0.72 6.26 -14.92
N TYR A 196 -1.75 5.93 -14.14
CA TYR A 196 -2.93 5.22 -14.62
C TYR A 196 -3.68 6.04 -15.68
N PHE A 197 -4.04 7.29 -15.35
CA PHE A 197 -4.81 8.14 -16.26
C PHE A 197 -3.99 8.67 -17.44
N LYS A 198 -2.66 8.82 -17.28
CA LYS A 198 -1.72 9.37 -18.27
C LYS A 198 -2.04 10.81 -18.73
N VAL A 199 -2.98 11.46 -18.07
CA VAL A 199 -3.40 12.86 -18.29
C VAL A 199 -3.42 13.62 -16.98
N GLY A 200 -3.60 14.94 -17.05
CA GLY A 200 -3.59 15.79 -15.86
C GLY A 200 -2.19 16.11 -15.33
N LYS A 201 -2.17 16.78 -14.18
CA LYS A 201 -0.97 17.33 -13.56
C LYS A 201 -0.95 17.01 -12.07
N ILE A 202 0.26 17.00 -11.51
CA ILE A 202 0.50 16.93 -10.07
C ILE A 202 0.94 18.31 -9.59
N LYS A 203 0.34 18.79 -8.51
CA LYS A 203 0.75 19.99 -7.79
C LYS A 203 1.20 19.61 -6.39
N ASN A 204 2.40 20.05 -6.02
CA ASN A 204 2.92 19.92 -4.66
C ASN A 204 2.70 21.25 -3.92
N ASP A 205 2.05 21.19 -2.77
CA ASP A 205 1.90 22.29 -1.82
C ASP A 205 2.59 21.89 -0.52
N LEU A 206 3.92 22.02 -0.51
CA LEU A 206 4.75 21.60 0.61
C LEU A 206 4.46 22.41 1.88
N SER A 207 4.03 23.68 1.74
CA SER A 207 3.61 24.51 2.87
C SER A 207 2.42 23.92 3.63
N ASN A 208 1.47 23.32 2.92
CA ASN A 208 0.31 22.66 3.52
C ASN A 208 0.49 21.14 3.65
N ASN A 209 1.71 20.63 3.42
CA ASN A 209 2.03 19.20 3.40
C ASN A 209 1.04 18.39 2.54
N ALA A 210 0.70 18.94 1.37
CA ALA A 210 -0.32 18.41 0.49
C ALA A 210 0.21 18.16 -0.92
N ILE A 211 -0.39 17.18 -1.58
CA ILE A 211 -0.15 16.85 -2.98
C ILE A 211 -1.48 16.62 -3.68
N THR A 212 -1.63 17.17 -4.88
CA THR A 212 -2.87 17.13 -5.63
C THR A 212 -2.64 16.61 -7.04
N PHE A 213 -3.30 15.51 -7.40
CA PHE A 213 -3.56 15.17 -8.79
C PHE A 213 -4.78 15.96 -9.27
N TYR A 214 -4.70 16.61 -10.42
CA TYR A 214 -5.85 17.28 -11.01
C TYR A 214 -5.85 17.26 -12.54
N VAL A 215 -7.07 17.26 -13.10
CA VAL A 215 -7.35 17.34 -14.54
C VAL A 215 -8.31 18.50 -14.75
N ASN A 216 -7.89 19.49 -15.54
CA ASN A 216 -8.69 20.68 -15.86
C ASN A 216 -8.70 21.04 -17.36
N SER A 217 -8.02 20.24 -18.20
CA SER A 217 -8.16 20.33 -19.65
C SER A 217 -9.54 19.82 -20.06
N ILE A 218 -10.28 20.60 -20.84
CA ILE A 218 -11.60 20.18 -21.34
C ILE A 218 -11.50 18.91 -22.19
N GLU A 219 -10.42 18.77 -22.96
CA GLU A 219 -10.14 17.59 -23.78
C GLU A 219 -9.96 16.34 -22.91
N ASP A 220 -9.06 16.38 -21.92
CA ASP A 220 -8.80 15.25 -21.02
C ASP A 220 -10.04 14.90 -20.17
N LEU A 221 -10.78 15.91 -19.72
CA LEU A 221 -12.02 15.71 -18.98
C LEU A 221 -13.06 14.98 -19.82
N SER A 222 -13.21 15.38 -21.09
CA SER A 222 -14.22 14.83 -22.00
C SER A 222 -13.85 13.45 -22.53
N ASN A 223 -12.57 13.21 -22.80
CA ASN A 223 -12.11 12.01 -23.50
C ASN A 223 -11.62 10.91 -22.55
N ILE A 224 -11.22 11.26 -21.32
CA ILE A 224 -10.62 10.30 -20.38
C ILE A 224 -11.43 10.22 -19.07
N ILE A 225 -11.60 11.34 -18.37
CA ILE A 225 -12.17 11.32 -17.01
C ILE A 225 -13.67 10.99 -17.01
N ILE A 226 -14.45 11.66 -17.85
CA ILE A 226 -15.90 11.37 -17.94
C ILE A 226 -16.16 9.93 -18.42
N PRO A 227 -15.55 9.44 -19.52
CA PRO A 227 -15.72 8.05 -19.95
C PRO A 227 -15.29 7.03 -18.89
N PHE A 228 -14.24 7.30 -18.12
CA PHE A 228 -13.82 6.43 -17.03
C PHE A 228 -14.92 6.24 -15.97
N PHE A 229 -15.53 7.34 -15.50
CA PHE A 229 -16.58 7.28 -14.46
C PHE A 229 -17.96 6.93 -15.01
N ASP A 230 -18.20 7.09 -16.31
CA ASP A 230 -19.37 6.51 -16.97
C ASP A 230 -19.29 4.97 -16.96
N ASN A 231 -18.11 4.41 -17.22
CA ASN A 231 -17.89 2.96 -17.21
C ASN A 231 -17.69 2.38 -15.80
N ASN A 232 -17.22 3.19 -14.85
CA ASN A 232 -16.97 2.81 -13.47
C ASN A 232 -17.69 3.77 -12.53
N SER A 233 -19.02 3.62 -12.44
CA SER A 233 -19.87 4.54 -11.68
C SER A 233 -19.49 4.62 -10.19
N LEU A 234 -19.50 5.83 -9.65
CA LEU A 234 -19.37 6.08 -8.22
C LEU A 234 -20.67 5.67 -7.52
N ILE A 235 -20.58 5.25 -6.26
CA ILE A 235 -21.74 4.75 -5.50
C ILE A 235 -22.05 5.59 -4.27
N THR A 236 -21.19 6.54 -3.88
CA THR A 236 -21.57 7.54 -2.86
C THR A 236 -22.44 8.64 -3.46
N GLN A 237 -22.93 9.56 -2.62
CA GLN A 237 -23.58 10.78 -3.09
C GLN A 237 -22.71 11.60 -4.05
N LYS A 238 -21.39 11.39 -4.10
CA LYS A 238 -20.49 12.06 -5.05
C LYS A 238 -20.83 11.76 -6.52
N GLN A 239 -21.49 10.64 -6.80
CA GLN A 239 -21.98 10.34 -8.15
C GLN A 239 -22.90 11.45 -8.69
N ALA A 240 -23.73 12.05 -7.84
CA ALA A 240 -24.57 13.17 -8.27
C ALA A 240 -23.75 14.43 -8.59
N ASP A 241 -22.66 14.68 -7.87
CA ASP A 241 -21.72 15.78 -8.21
C ASP A 241 -21.00 15.50 -9.53
N PHE A 242 -20.61 14.24 -9.80
CA PHE A 242 -20.07 13.81 -11.08
C PHE A 242 -21.05 14.03 -12.24
N LEU A 243 -22.32 13.65 -12.08
CA LEU A 243 -23.35 13.84 -13.11
C LEU A 243 -23.57 15.32 -13.43
N LEU A 244 -23.65 16.17 -12.40
CA LEU A 244 -23.75 17.62 -12.58
C LEU A 244 -22.50 18.21 -13.25
N PHE A 245 -21.32 17.72 -12.86
CA PHE A 245 -20.05 18.08 -13.48
C PHE A 245 -20.00 17.71 -14.97
N LYS A 246 -20.43 16.49 -15.33
CA LYS A 246 -20.52 16.02 -16.70
C LYS A 246 -21.42 16.93 -17.55
N SER A 247 -22.62 17.23 -17.07
CA SER A 247 -23.55 18.16 -17.76
C SER A 247 -22.93 19.54 -17.99
N ALA A 248 -22.15 20.04 -17.04
CA ALA A 248 -21.45 21.31 -17.22
C ALA A 248 -20.34 21.25 -18.27
N VAL A 249 -19.55 20.17 -18.30
CA VAL A 249 -18.52 19.96 -19.33
C VAL A 249 -19.16 19.86 -20.72
N GLU A 250 -20.32 19.22 -20.85
CA GLU A 250 -21.08 19.18 -22.11
C GLU A 250 -21.49 20.58 -22.60
N LEU A 251 -21.97 21.47 -21.72
CA LEU A 251 -22.26 22.87 -22.07
C LEU A 251 -21.00 23.63 -22.49
N ILE A 252 -19.86 23.32 -21.88
CA ILE A 252 -18.58 23.94 -22.23
C ILE A 252 -18.15 23.50 -23.63
N ASN A 253 -18.24 22.21 -23.93
CA ASN A 253 -17.92 21.64 -25.26
C ASN A 253 -18.79 22.24 -26.38
N LYS A 254 -20.06 22.52 -26.10
CA LYS A 254 -20.97 23.20 -27.04
C LYS A 254 -20.68 24.70 -27.21
N GLY A 255 -19.75 25.27 -26.44
CA GLY A 255 -19.46 26.70 -26.44
C GLY A 255 -20.52 27.56 -25.73
N GLU A 256 -21.53 26.96 -25.09
CA GLU A 256 -22.64 27.70 -24.46
C GLU A 256 -22.16 28.60 -23.32
N HIS A 257 -21.11 28.21 -22.61
CA HIS A 257 -20.45 28.98 -21.56
C HIS A 257 -19.94 30.37 -22.00
N LEU A 258 -19.94 30.67 -23.31
CA LEU A 258 -19.57 31.97 -23.87
C LEU A 258 -20.74 32.97 -23.93
N THR A 259 -21.96 32.51 -23.63
CA THR A 259 -23.20 33.31 -23.62
C THR A 259 -23.66 33.59 -22.19
N LYS A 260 -24.49 34.62 -22.00
CA LYS A 260 -25.05 34.95 -20.68
C LYS A 260 -25.93 33.81 -20.18
N GLU A 261 -26.79 33.30 -21.05
CA GLU A 261 -27.74 32.22 -20.79
C GLU A 261 -27.00 30.94 -20.40
N GLY A 262 -25.90 30.61 -21.10
CA GLY A 262 -25.08 29.45 -20.76
C GLY A 262 -24.33 29.59 -19.43
N ILE A 263 -23.87 30.80 -19.07
CA ILE A 263 -23.32 31.05 -17.72
C ILE A 263 -24.40 30.89 -16.65
N GLU A 264 -25.62 31.39 -16.86
CA GLU A 264 -26.74 31.20 -15.93
C GLU A 264 -27.07 29.71 -15.74
N LYS A 265 -27.08 28.91 -16.82
CA LYS A 265 -27.22 27.44 -16.73
C LYS A 265 -26.11 26.82 -15.86
N LEU A 266 -24.87 27.23 -16.06
CA LEU A 266 -23.72 26.72 -15.27
C LEU A 266 -23.77 27.15 -13.80
N ILE A 267 -24.29 28.34 -13.51
CA ILE A 267 -24.55 28.81 -12.14
C ILE A 267 -25.62 27.93 -11.47
N ASN A 268 -26.71 27.62 -12.17
CA ASN A 268 -27.78 26.76 -11.69
C ASN A 268 -27.28 25.33 -11.40
N ILE A 269 -26.41 24.78 -12.26
CA ILE A 269 -25.73 23.49 -12.01
C ILE A 269 -24.83 23.58 -10.77
N LYS A 270 -23.93 24.58 -10.74
CA LYS A 270 -22.97 24.77 -9.65
C LYS A 270 -23.66 24.96 -8.29
N ALA A 271 -24.83 25.59 -8.25
CA ALA A 271 -25.61 25.79 -7.04
C ALA A 271 -25.98 24.48 -6.33
N SER A 272 -26.08 23.38 -7.07
CA SER A 272 -26.45 22.05 -6.57
C SER A 272 -25.25 21.12 -6.36
N MET A 273 -24.05 21.56 -6.71
CA MET A 273 -22.81 20.80 -6.54
C MET A 273 -22.11 21.13 -5.23
N ASN A 274 -21.55 20.12 -4.57
CA ASN A 274 -20.68 20.29 -3.40
C ASN A 274 -21.29 21.21 -2.32
N LYS A 275 -20.70 22.41 -2.13
CA LYS A 275 -21.13 23.45 -1.18
C LYS A 275 -21.99 24.56 -1.82
N GLY A 276 -22.33 24.42 -3.10
CA GLY A 276 -23.12 25.39 -3.86
C GLY A 276 -22.35 26.64 -4.27
N LEU A 277 -23.07 27.77 -4.37
CA LEU A 277 -22.54 29.07 -4.75
C LEU A 277 -21.88 29.79 -3.58
N SER A 278 -20.77 30.49 -3.85
CA SER A 278 -20.20 31.47 -2.92
C SER A 278 -21.08 32.71 -2.85
N ASP A 279 -20.97 33.50 -1.78
CA ASP A 279 -21.80 34.71 -1.60
C ASP A 279 -21.55 35.75 -2.70
N LYS A 280 -20.32 35.82 -3.23
CA LYS A 280 -19.98 36.64 -4.40
C LYS A 280 -20.79 36.21 -5.64
N LEU A 281 -20.94 34.90 -5.88
CA LEU A 281 -21.73 34.41 -7.01
C LEU A 281 -23.23 34.63 -6.77
N LYS A 282 -23.74 34.43 -5.54
CA LYS A 282 -25.14 34.75 -5.21
C LYS A 282 -25.48 36.22 -5.44
N LYS A 283 -24.55 37.14 -5.13
CA LYS A 283 -24.72 38.57 -5.38
C LYS A 283 -24.79 38.91 -6.87
N ASN A 284 -23.96 38.26 -7.69
CA ASN A 284 -23.94 38.49 -9.14
C ASN A 284 -25.11 37.81 -9.86
N PHE A 285 -25.63 36.71 -9.30
CA PHE A 285 -26.73 35.95 -9.87
C PHE A 285 -27.81 35.73 -8.79
N PRO A 286 -28.57 36.77 -8.39
CA PRO A 286 -29.53 36.65 -7.28
C PRO A 286 -30.73 35.77 -7.59
N ASN A 287 -31.09 35.62 -8.87
CA ASN A 287 -32.27 34.89 -9.34
C ASN A 287 -31.94 33.48 -9.86
N PHE A 288 -30.84 32.87 -9.38
CA PHE A 288 -30.46 31.52 -9.77
C PHE A 288 -31.49 30.49 -9.29
N ILE A 289 -31.74 29.46 -10.09
CA ILE A 289 -32.63 28.34 -9.76
C ILE A 289 -31.79 27.07 -9.79
N PRO A 290 -31.41 26.51 -8.62
CA PRO A 290 -30.58 25.31 -8.57
C PRO A 290 -31.17 24.16 -9.36
N VAL A 291 -30.35 23.49 -10.17
CA VAL A 291 -30.76 22.25 -10.85
C VAL A 291 -31.09 21.19 -9.79
N VAL A 292 -32.13 20.38 -10.00
CA VAL A 292 -32.44 19.30 -9.07
C VAL A 292 -31.25 18.34 -8.98
N ARG A 293 -30.71 18.17 -7.77
CA ARG A 293 -29.58 17.28 -7.54
C ARG A 293 -30.04 15.82 -7.69
N PRO A 294 -29.38 14.99 -8.52
CA PRO A 294 -29.71 13.57 -8.62
C PRO A 294 -29.61 12.87 -7.27
N ILE A 295 -30.54 11.95 -7.01
CA ILE A 295 -30.53 11.09 -5.81
C ILE A 295 -29.83 9.79 -6.16
N VAL A 296 -28.74 9.50 -5.46
CA VAL A 296 -28.01 8.23 -5.60
C VAL A 296 -28.64 7.21 -4.65
N THR A 297 -29.41 6.28 -5.19
CA THR A 297 -30.15 5.26 -4.41
C THR A 297 -29.46 3.91 -4.42
N ASN A 298 -28.79 3.54 -5.51
CA ASN A 298 -28.02 2.31 -5.59
C ASN A 298 -26.60 2.52 -5.06
N GLN A 299 -26.38 2.12 -3.81
CA GLN A 299 -25.08 2.17 -3.14
C GLN A 299 -24.52 0.78 -2.85
N GLU A 300 -24.79 -0.20 -3.73
CA GLU A 300 -24.33 -1.58 -3.59
C GLU A 300 -22.85 -1.73 -3.97
N ILE A 301 -22.12 -2.49 -3.16
CA ILE A 301 -20.71 -2.84 -3.42
C ILE A 301 -20.69 -4.08 -4.30
N LYS A 302 -20.37 -3.89 -5.58
CA LYS A 302 -20.31 -4.97 -6.56
C LYS A 302 -18.95 -5.64 -6.67
N ASP A 303 -17.90 -4.91 -6.29
CA ASP A 303 -16.51 -5.35 -6.42
C ASP A 303 -15.71 -5.01 -5.17
N ALA A 304 -14.82 -5.92 -4.79
CA ALA A 304 -14.02 -5.80 -3.59
C ALA A 304 -12.87 -4.77 -3.72
N ASN A 305 -12.34 -4.56 -4.93
CA ASN A 305 -11.33 -3.52 -5.19
C ASN A 305 -11.92 -2.13 -4.96
N TRP A 306 -13.21 -1.92 -5.25
CA TRP A 306 -13.89 -0.67 -4.87
C TRP A 306 -13.83 -0.45 -3.35
N LEU A 307 -14.11 -1.47 -2.55
CA LEU A 307 -14.05 -1.32 -1.09
C LEU A 307 -12.61 -1.13 -0.58
N ALA A 308 -11.61 -1.73 -1.23
CA ALA A 308 -10.19 -1.47 -0.93
C ALA A 308 -9.79 -0.02 -1.24
N GLY A 309 -10.24 0.51 -2.38
CA GLY A 309 -10.07 1.92 -2.74
C GLY A 309 -10.74 2.85 -1.74
N PHE A 310 -12.02 2.61 -1.46
CA PHE A 310 -12.79 3.43 -0.52
C PHE A 310 -12.20 3.40 0.89
N THR A 311 -11.76 2.23 1.36
CA THR A 311 -11.07 2.08 2.65
C THR A 311 -9.73 2.82 2.65
N THR A 312 -9.00 2.82 1.53
CA THR A 312 -7.75 3.58 1.40
C THR A 312 -7.96 5.08 1.65
N GLY A 313 -9.09 5.65 1.25
CA GLY A 313 -9.50 7.02 1.60
C GLY A 313 -10.08 7.15 3.01
N GLU A 314 -11.18 6.45 3.29
CA GLU A 314 -12.06 6.71 4.45
C GLU A 314 -11.88 5.75 5.64
N GLY A 315 -11.15 4.66 5.44
CA GLY A 315 -10.92 3.63 6.45
C GLY A 315 -9.90 4.03 7.53
N SER A 316 -9.93 3.34 8.66
CA SER A 316 -8.97 3.52 9.74
C SER A 316 -8.68 2.19 10.44
N PHE A 317 -7.38 1.92 10.61
CA PHE A 317 -6.86 0.79 11.39
C PHE A 317 -6.12 1.37 12.59
N TYR A 318 -6.59 1.07 13.80
CA TYR A 318 -5.93 1.54 15.00
C TYR A 318 -6.01 0.53 16.14
N ILE A 319 -5.01 0.61 17.01
CA ILE A 319 -4.84 -0.28 18.14
C ILE A 319 -4.82 0.57 19.41
N ARG A 320 -5.49 0.08 20.45
CA ARG A 320 -5.42 0.67 21.79
C ARG A 320 -4.79 -0.32 22.74
N THR A 321 -3.88 0.17 23.57
CA THR A 321 -3.25 -0.61 24.64
C THR A 321 -3.77 -0.12 25.99
N LYS A 322 -3.93 -1.04 26.94
CA LYS A 322 -4.15 -0.74 28.35
C LYS A 322 -3.17 -1.56 29.17
N LYS A 323 -2.28 -0.88 29.90
CA LYS A 323 -1.34 -1.52 30.83
C LYS A 323 -2.10 -2.13 32.00
N ALA A 324 -1.59 -3.24 32.50
CA ALA A 324 -2.02 -3.82 33.75
C ALA A 324 -1.83 -2.82 34.89
N GLU A 325 -2.86 -2.64 35.73
CA GLU A 325 -2.80 -1.77 36.92
C GLU A 325 -2.36 -2.56 38.16
N THR A 326 -2.48 -3.88 38.11
CA THR A 326 -2.11 -4.79 39.19
C THR A 326 -1.43 -6.03 38.62
N GLU A 327 -0.64 -6.74 39.44
CA GLU A 327 0.01 -8.01 39.05
C GLU A 327 -0.98 -9.10 38.63
N LYS A 328 -2.25 -9.00 39.06
CA LYS A 328 -3.33 -9.94 38.68
C LYS A 328 -3.98 -9.61 37.33
N SER A 329 -3.73 -8.42 36.80
CA SER A 329 -4.29 -7.96 35.52
C SER A 329 -3.29 -8.16 34.39
N ILE A 330 -3.78 -8.54 33.21
CA ILE A 330 -2.95 -8.65 32.01
C ILE A 330 -3.00 -7.36 31.21
N ASN A 331 -1.89 -7.07 30.54
CA ASN A 331 -1.84 -6.05 29.50
C ASN A 331 -2.88 -6.37 28.41
N ARG A 332 -3.66 -5.38 28.00
CA ARG A 332 -4.71 -5.53 26.98
C ARG A 332 -4.31 -4.80 25.71
N VAL A 333 -4.53 -5.47 24.58
CA VAL A 333 -4.37 -4.90 23.24
C VAL A 333 -5.70 -5.08 22.52
N SER A 334 -6.29 -3.98 22.05
CA SER A 334 -7.60 -3.97 21.40
C SER A 334 -7.48 -3.39 20.00
N PHE A 335 -8.03 -4.10 19.03
CA PHE A 335 -7.96 -3.77 17.61
C PHE A 335 -9.26 -3.15 17.13
N PHE A 336 -9.13 -2.17 16.25
CA PHE A 336 -10.28 -1.46 15.70
C PHE A 336 -10.06 -1.24 14.20
N PHE A 337 -11.06 -1.65 13.43
CA PHE A 337 -11.25 -1.21 12.06
C PHE A 337 -12.50 -0.35 12.00
N SER A 338 -12.45 0.76 11.27
CA SER A 338 -13.64 1.56 11.04
C SER A 338 -13.64 2.32 9.72
N ILE A 339 -14.82 2.57 9.19
CA ILE A 339 -15.07 3.50 8.09
C ILE A 339 -16.10 4.52 8.58
N VAL A 340 -15.81 5.80 8.41
CA VAL A 340 -16.70 6.90 8.80
C VAL A 340 -17.11 7.65 7.56
N GLN A 341 -18.39 8.00 7.44
CA GLN A 341 -18.86 8.79 6.30
C GLN A 341 -20.03 9.70 6.73
N SER A 342 -20.29 10.76 5.97
CA SER A 342 -21.44 11.63 6.19
C SER A 342 -22.76 10.85 6.21
N ASN A 343 -23.73 11.30 7.02
CA ASN A 343 -25.06 10.70 7.10
C ASN A 343 -25.81 10.62 5.76
N ARG A 344 -25.43 11.42 4.77
CA ARG A 344 -25.98 11.35 3.41
C ARG A 344 -25.69 10.01 2.71
N ASP A 345 -24.66 9.29 3.16
CA ASP A 345 -24.22 7.99 2.66
C ASP A 345 -24.42 6.87 3.71
N ARG A 346 -25.38 7.05 4.64
CA ARG A 346 -25.69 6.04 5.66
C ARG A 346 -26.09 4.68 5.07
N LEU A 347 -26.71 4.68 3.89
CA LEU A 347 -27.11 3.46 3.18
C LEU A 347 -25.88 2.69 2.72
N LEU A 348 -24.87 3.36 2.15
CA LEU A 348 -23.59 2.76 1.82
C LEU A 348 -22.93 2.12 3.04
N ILE A 349 -22.89 2.81 4.19
CA ILE A 349 -22.32 2.23 5.41
C ILE A 349 -23.07 0.96 5.84
N SER A 350 -24.39 0.96 5.70
CA SER A 350 -25.22 -0.23 5.94
C SER A 350 -24.88 -1.37 4.98
N ASN A 351 -24.62 -1.05 3.72
CA ASN A 351 -24.21 -2.03 2.70
C ASN A 351 -22.79 -2.55 2.93
N ILE A 352 -21.85 -1.74 3.41
CA ILE A 352 -20.51 -2.20 3.82
C ILE A 352 -20.62 -3.25 4.92
N SER A 353 -21.42 -3.00 5.96
CA SER A 353 -21.57 -3.96 7.06
C SER A 353 -22.18 -5.28 6.60
N LYS A 354 -23.17 -5.23 5.70
CA LYS A 354 -23.75 -6.43 5.08
C LYS A 354 -22.73 -7.17 4.22
N TYR A 355 -21.99 -6.44 3.39
CA TYR A 355 -20.99 -6.99 2.47
C TYR A 355 -19.86 -7.71 3.20
N LEU A 356 -19.32 -7.11 4.26
CA LEU A 356 -18.27 -7.70 5.10
C LEU A 356 -18.80 -8.70 6.13
N ASN A 357 -20.14 -8.80 6.26
CA ASN A 357 -20.84 -9.70 7.18
C ASN A 357 -20.27 -9.67 8.62
N CYS A 358 -19.96 -8.48 9.12
CA CYS A 358 -19.48 -8.23 10.48
C CYS A 358 -19.64 -6.76 10.86
N GLY A 359 -19.19 -6.43 12.06
CA GLY A 359 -19.13 -5.06 12.59
C GLY A 359 -20.48 -4.52 13.06
N THR A 360 -20.41 -3.31 13.62
CA THR A 360 -21.56 -2.57 14.11
C THR A 360 -21.61 -1.20 13.45
N ILE A 361 -22.82 -0.65 13.37
CA ILE A 361 -23.06 0.69 12.85
C ILE A 361 -23.50 1.60 13.99
N SER A 362 -22.86 2.75 14.09
CA SER A 362 -23.26 3.81 15.01
C SER A 362 -23.47 5.11 14.24
N ASN A 363 -24.50 5.85 14.61
CA ASN A 363 -24.87 7.12 13.98
C ASN A 363 -24.78 8.26 14.99
N ASN A 364 -24.40 9.44 14.53
CA ASN A 364 -24.65 10.68 15.25
C ASN A 364 -25.32 11.71 14.31
N THR A 365 -25.38 12.97 14.73
CA THR A 365 -26.03 14.04 13.95
C THR A 365 -25.34 14.38 12.64
N LYS A 366 -24.04 14.07 12.47
CA LYS A 366 -23.24 14.47 11.31
C LYS A 366 -22.78 13.31 10.44
N TYR A 367 -22.45 12.17 11.05
CA TYR A 367 -21.83 11.03 10.40
C TYR A 367 -22.35 9.69 10.89
N THR A 368 -22.16 8.70 10.03
CA THR A 368 -22.41 7.29 10.26
C THR A 368 -21.05 6.57 10.28
N GLN A 369 -20.86 5.67 11.23
CA GLN A 369 -19.62 4.91 11.40
C GLN A 369 -19.91 3.42 11.37
N PHE A 370 -19.21 2.70 10.49
CA PHE A 370 -19.00 1.26 10.57
C PHE A 370 -17.79 0.97 11.45
N ARG A 371 -17.89 0.02 12.37
CA ARG A 371 -16.79 -0.36 13.26
C ARG A 371 -16.75 -1.88 13.51
N VAL A 372 -15.57 -2.46 13.40
CA VAL A 372 -15.29 -3.85 13.81
C VAL A 372 -14.30 -3.82 14.97
N THR A 373 -14.68 -4.46 16.08
CA THR A 373 -13.86 -4.56 17.29
C THR A 373 -13.69 -6.00 17.79
N LYS A 374 -14.52 -6.92 17.31
CA LYS A 374 -14.44 -8.34 17.67
C LYS A 374 -13.16 -8.92 17.06
N PHE A 375 -12.34 -9.55 17.90
CA PHE A 375 -11.00 -10.01 17.51
C PHE A 375 -11.06 -11.00 16.34
N GLU A 376 -11.99 -11.97 16.40
CA GLU A 376 -12.17 -12.99 15.37
C GLU A 376 -12.63 -12.39 14.03
N ASP A 377 -13.58 -11.45 14.06
CA ASP A 377 -14.03 -10.77 12.83
C ASP A 377 -12.90 -9.94 12.20
N ILE A 378 -12.03 -9.33 13.02
CA ILE A 378 -10.86 -8.59 12.51
C ILE A 378 -9.88 -9.54 11.81
N ASP A 379 -9.57 -10.69 12.41
CA ASP A 379 -8.63 -11.68 11.87
C ASP A 379 -9.18 -12.34 10.59
N GLU A 380 -10.34 -12.96 10.71
CA GLU A 380 -10.88 -13.87 9.70
C GLU A 380 -11.56 -13.13 8.54
N LYS A 381 -12.06 -11.92 8.78
CA LYS A 381 -12.80 -11.15 7.76
C LYS A 381 -12.01 -9.95 7.30
N ILE A 382 -11.66 -9.03 8.21
CA ILE A 382 -11.05 -7.75 7.82
C ILE A 382 -9.62 -7.92 7.28
N ILE A 383 -8.74 -8.58 8.05
CA ILE A 383 -7.36 -8.82 7.64
C ILE A 383 -7.32 -9.71 6.39
N SER A 384 -8.08 -10.80 6.38
CA SER A 384 -8.18 -11.70 5.23
C SER A 384 -8.68 -10.99 3.97
N PHE A 385 -9.65 -10.07 4.09
CA PHE A 385 -10.14 -9.26 2.97
C PHE A 385 -9.05 -8.35 2.40
N PHE A 386 -8.36 -7.57 3.24
CA PHE A 386 -7.37 -6.59 2.77
C PHE A 386 -5.99 -7.20 2.41
N HIS A 387 -5.74 -8.46 2.78
CA HIS A 387 -4.67 -9.25 2.17
C HIS A 387 -5.01 -9.67 0.74
N LYS A 388 -6.27 -10.01 0.47
CA LYS A 388 -6.74 -10.37 -0.88
C LYS A 388 -6.89 -9.15 -1.79
N TYR A 389 -7.43 -8.06 -1.25
CA TYR A 389 -7.68 -6.80 -1.98
C TYR A 389 -6.85 -5.69 -1.35
N SER A 390 -5.72 -5.41 -1.98
CA SER A 390 -4.67 -4.58 -1.40
C SER A 390 -5.10 -3.13 -1.19
N LEU A 391 -4.75 -2.59 -0.02
CA LEU A 391 -4.73 -1.15 0.23
C LEU A 391 -3.49 -0.53 -0.42
N HIS A 392 -3.51 0.78 -0.62
CA HIS A 392 -2.37 1.54 -1.14
C HIS A 392 -2.01 2.73 -0.26
N GLY A 393 -0.90 3.41 -0.58
CA GLY A 393 -0.42 4.58 0.15
C GLY A 393 -0.01 4.26 1.60
N ILE A 394 0.02 5.30 2.43
CA ILE A 394 0.37 5.23 3.85
C ILE A 394 -0.57 4.32 4.63
N LYS A 395 -1.83 4.21 4.19
CA LYS A 395 -2.80 3.34 4.86
C LYS A 395 -2.44 1.86 4.76
N LYS A 396 -1.82 1.44 3.66
CA LYS A 396 -1.25 0.10 3.51
C LYS A 396 -0.21 -0.18 4.61
N LEU A 397 0.70 0.75 4.84
CA LEU A 397 1.73 0.60 5.88
C LEU A 397 1.12 0.52 7.29
N ASN A 398 0.06 1.28 7.56
CA ASN A 398 -0.68 1.17 8.83
C ASN A 398 -1.39 -0.17 8.96
N PHE A 399 -1.95 -0.71 7.88
CA PHE A 399 -2.55 -2.03 7.88
C PHE A 399 -1.52 -3.14 8.09
N GLU A 400 -0.33 -3.01 7.51
CA GLU A 400 0.78 -3.96 7.71
C GLU A 400 1.22 -4.01 9.18
N ASP A 401 1.47 -2.84 9.80
CA ASP A 401 1.80 -2.77 11.23
C ASP A 401 0.66 -3.32 12.11
N PHE A 402 -0.60 -3.05 11.72
CA PHE A 402 -1.78 -3.60 12.38
C PHE A 402 -1.78 -5.14 12.34
N CYS A 403 -1.45 -5.75 11.20
CA CYS A 403 -1.32 -7.20 11.04
C CYS A 403 -0.15 -7.79 11.85
N VAL A 404 0.99 -7.10 11.90
CA VAL A 404 2.14 -7.52 12.71
C VAL A 404 1.74 -7.60 14.19
N VAL A 405 1.09 -6.56 14.72
CA VAL A 405 0.64 -6.56 16.12
C VAL A 405 -0.43 -7.64 16.35
N MET A 406 -1.32 -7.88 15.37
CA MET A 406 -2.29 -8.98 15.44
C MET A 406 -1.60 -10.35 15.61
N ALA A 407 -0.57 -10.63 14.81
CA ALA A 407 0.21 -11.86 14.90
C ALA A 407 0.92 -12.01 16.26
N MET A 408 1.46 -10.92 16.81
CA MET A 408 2.07 -10.91 18.15
C MET A 408 1.04 -11.22 19.24
N VAL A 409 -0.17 -10.69 19.13
CA VAL A 409 -1.25 -10.95 20.10
C VAL A 409 -1.73 -12.40 20.00
N LYS A 410 -1.91 -12.94 18.80
CA LYS A 410 -2.24 -14.37 18.57
C LYS A 410 -1.20 -15.31 19.19
N SER A 411 0.08 -14.93 19.09
CA SER A 411 1.21 -15.66 19.70
C SER A 411 1.38 -15.41 21.20
N LYS A 412 0.44 -14.69 21.84
CA LYS A 412 0.44 -14.33 23.28
C LYS A 412 1.67 -13.52 23.74
N VAL A 413 2.45 -12.95 22.83
CA VAL A 413 3.67 -12.18 23.15
C VAL A 413 3.35 -10.94 23.98
N HIS A 414 2.17 -10.35 23.77
CA HIS A 414 1.64 -9.20 24.52
C HIS A 414 1.49 -9.43 26.04
N LEU A 415 1.53 -10.68 26.52
CA LEU A 415 1.45 -11.01 27.94
C LEU A 415 2.79 -10.79 28.67
N THR A 416 3.90 -10.68 27.93
CA THR A 416 5.22 -10.37 28.49
C THR A 416 5.45 -8.86 28.49
N PHE A 417 6.25 -8.37 29.44
CA PHE A 417 6.65 -6.96 29.49
C PHE A 417 7.35 -6.52 28.18
N GLU A 418 8.40 -7.25 27.78
CA GLU A 418 9.17 -6.97 26.56
C GLU A 418 8.32 -7.04 25.29
N GLY A 419 7.43 -8.04 25.20
CA GLY A 419 6.53 -8.20 24.07
C GLY A 419 5.51 -7.07 23.97
N PHE A 420 5.00 -6.60 25.11
CA PHE A 420 4.11 -5.44 25.15
C PHE A 420 4.82 -4.14 24.80
N GLU A 421 6.04 -3.91 25.28
CA GLU A 421 6.85 -2.74 24.88
C GLU A 421 7.12 -2.70 23.37
N LYS A 422 7.41 -3.86 22.76
CA LYS A 422 7.56 -3.98 21.30
C LYS A 422 6.28 -3.57 20.57
N ILE A 423 5.11 -4.00 21.08
CA ILE A 423 3.81 -3.59 20.53
C ILE A 423 3.61 -2.08 20.65
N GLU A 424 3.88 -1.47 21.81
CA GLU A 424 3.76 -0.03 22.01
C GLU A 424 4.69 0.75 21.06
N LYS A 425 5.90 0.23 20.82
CA LYS A 425 6.85 0.82 19.86
C LYS A 425 6.31 0.81 18.44
N ILE A 426 5.73 -0.30 17.96
CA ILE A 426 5.10 -0.37 16.63
C ILE A 426 3.95 0.63 16.55
N ILE A 427 3.03 0.63 17.53
CA ILE A 427 1.88 1.54 17.57
C ILE A 427 2.31 3.02 17.57
N SER A 428 3.44 3.34 18.19
CA SER A 428 3.99 4.69 18.22
C SER A 428 4.36 5.23 16.83
N GLY A 429 4.60 4.35 15.85
CA GLY A 429 4.90 4.69 14.45
C GLY A 429 3.69 4.67 13.51
N MET A 430 2.49 4.31 13.99
CA MET A 430 1.30 4.19 13.15
C MET A 430 0.54 5.52 12.96
N ASN A 431 -0.24 5.59 11.89
CA ASN A 431 -1.22 6.64 11.61
C ASN A 431 -0.59 8.05 11.62
N LEU A 432 -1.14 9.01 12.37
CA LEU A 432 -0.68 10.40 12.41
C LEU A 432 0.81 10.54 12.80
N LYS A 433 1.37 9.55 13.49
CA LYS A 433 2.76 9.53 13.95
C LYS A 433 3.73 8.97 12.91
N ARG A 434 3.24 8.29 11.86
CA ARG A 434 4.07 7.79 10.77
C ARG A 434 4.67 8.97 10.03
N LYS A 435 5.99 8.97 9.80
CA LYS A 435 6.68 10.04 9.08
C LYS A 435 6.62 9.85 7.58
#